data_AF-A0A7Y5MLP5-F1
#
_entry.id   AF-A0A7Y5MLP5-F1
#
_cell.length_a   1.000
_cell.length_b   1.000
_cell.length_c   1.000
_cell.angle_alpha   90.00
_cell.angle_beta   90.00
_cell.angle_gamma   90.00
#
_symmetry.space_group_name_H-M   'P 1'
#
loop_
_entity.id
_entity.type
_entity.pdbx_description
1 polymer ?
#
loop_
_entity_poly.entity_id
_entity_poly.type
_entity_poly.pdbx_seq_one_letter_code
_entity_poly.pdbx_strand_id
1 'polypeptide(L)' 'MQVTHFKPMQFRLGDGVLVLTGVASGRFGQVEDLLPDGQIRVLTSLGRLVFARANSLALTSRERSS' A
#
# COMPACT_ATOMS: atom_id res chain seq x y z
N MET A 1 6.67 -29.16 -9.45
CA MET A 1 6.01 -28.65 -8.23
C MET A 1 6.44 -27.21 -8.04
N GLN A 2 5.53 -26.25 -8.23
CA GLN A 2 5.78 -24.86 -7.83
C GLN A 2 4.53 -24.35 -7.15
N VAL A 3 4.53 -24.42 -5.83
CA VAL A 3 3.54 -23.73 -5.01
C VAL A 3 3.99 -22.29 -4.98
N THR A 4 3.45 -21.46 -5.87
CA THR A 4 3.56 -20.01 -5.77
C THR A 4 2.78 -19.63 -4.51
N HIS A 5 3.47 -19.54 -3.37
CA HIS A 5 2.89 -18.95 -2.17
C HIS A 5 2.64 -17.46 -2.45
N PHE A 6 1.51 -17.19 -3.08
CA PHE A 6 0.89 -15.88 -3.09
C PHE A 6 0.52 -15.58 -1.63
N LYS A 7 1.44 -14.94 -0.89
CA LYS A 7 1.06 -14.31 0.38
C LYS A 7 -0.07 -13.36 0.02
N PRO A 8 -1.28 -13.49 0.60
CA PRO A 8 -2.37 -12.58 0.28
C PRO A 8 -1.85 -11.16 0.52
N MET A 9 -1.83 -10.36 -0.55
CA MET A 9 -1.34 -8.98 -0.55
C MET A 9 -1.88 -8.29 0.70
N GLN A 10 -0.96 -7.88 1.58
CA GLN A 10 -1.29 -7.30 2.89
C GLN A 10 -2.19 -6.06 2.78
N PHE A 11 -2.20 -5.45 1.60
CA PHE A 11 -2.90 -4.23 1.26
C PHE A 11 -3.99 -4.51 0.23
N ARG A 12 -5.05 -3.70 0.27
CA ARG A 12 -6.19 -3.71 -0.65
C ARG A 12 -6.46 -2.30 -1.15
N LEU A 13 -7.17 -2.22 -2.28
CA LEU A 13 -7.69 -0.95 -2.78
C LEU A 13 -8.53 -0.26 -1.70
N GLY A 14 -8.29 1.02 -1.50
CA GLY A 14 -8.96 1.83 -0.49
C GLY A 14 -8.34 1.79 0.89
N ASP A 15 -7.37 0.90 1.16
CA ASP A 15 -6.70 0.84 2.47
C ASP A 15 -5.97 2.15 2.76
N GLY A 16 -6.17 2.66 3.98
CA GLY A 16 -5.37 3.77 4.52
C GLY A 16 -3.98 3.28 4.93
N VAL A 17 -2.94 3.97 4.48
CA VAL A 17 -1.55 3.61 4.73
C VAL A 17 -0.69 4.82 5.13
N LEU A 18 0.37 4.54 5.90
CA LEU A 18 1.47 5.45 6.19
C LEU A 18 2.69 5.02 5.36
N VAL A 19 3.29 5.97 4.64
CA VAL A 19 4.53 5.75 3.91
C VAL A 19 5.70 5.83 4.89
N LEU A 20 6.49 4.76 4.99
CA LEU A 20 7.58 4.65 5.96
C LEU A 20 8.91 5.19 5.42
N THR A 21 9.14 5.11 4.11
CA THR A 21 10.45 5.37 3.49
C THR A 21 10.35 6.23 2.23
N GLY A 22 11.45 6.90 1.86
CA GLY A 22 11.54 7.71 0.65
C GLY A 22 11.04 9.14 0.82
N VAL A 23 10.87 9.86 -0.30
CA VAL A 23 10.55 11.31 -0.33
C VAL A 23 9.20 11.63 0.33
N ALA A 24 8.27 10.66 0.34
CA ALA A 24 6.96 10.80 0.97
C ALA A 24 6.88 10.16 2.37
N SER A 25 8.01 9.80 2.99
CA SER A 25 8.04 9.23 4.34
C SER A 25 7.30 10.12 5.35
N GLY A 26 6.56 9.48 6.25
CA GLY A 26 5.71 10.13 7.27
C GLY A 26 4.37 10.64 6.73
N ARG A 27 4.06 10.44 5.45
CA ARG A 27 2.78 10.87 4.87
C ARG A 27 1.76 9.74 4.86
N PHE A 28 0.52 10.12 5.16
CA PHE A 28 -0.63 9.25 5.00
C PHE A 28 -1.10 9.26 3.55
N GLY A 29 -1.72 8.17 3.12
CA GLY A 29 -2.34 8.03 1.82
C GLY A 29 -3.31 6.86 1.78
N GLN A 30 -3.88 6.67 0.59
CA GLN A 30 -4.79 5.57 0.30
C GLN A 30 -4.23 4.73 -0.84
N VAL A 31 -4.34 3.42 -0.73
CA VAL A 31 -3.99 2.50 -1.81
C VAL A 31 -4.98 2.67 -2.95
N GLU A 32 -4.48 3.09 -4.10
CA GLU A 32 -5.25 3.20 -5.33
C GLU A 32 -5.10 2.01 -6.27
N ASP A 33 -3.96 1.30 -6.20
CA ASP A 33 -3.67 0.20 -7.11
C ASP A 33 -2.64 -0.78 -6.55
N LEU A 34 -2.73 -2.02 -6.98
CA LEU A 34 -1.80 -3.11 -6.67
C LEU A 34 -1.22 -3.63 -7.98
N LEU A 35 0.03 -3.29 -8.24
CA LEU A 35 0.67 -3.59 -9.51
C LEU A 35 1.18 -5.05 -9.54
N PRO A 36 1.21 -5.70 -10.73
CA PRO A 36 1.65 -7.09 -10.87
C PRO A 36 3.11 -7.34 -10.44
N ASP A 37 3.93 -6.30 -10.43
CA ASP A 37 5.34 -6.36 -10.03
C ASP A 37 5.54 -6.26 -8.50
N GLY A 38 4.45 -6.18 -7.74
CA GLY A 38 4.45 -6.08 -6.27
C GLY A 38 4.63 -4.65 -5.75
N GLN A 39 4.62 -3.64 -6.61
CA GLN A 39 4.49 -2.25 -6.20
C GLN A 39 3.03 -1.90 -5.89
N ILE A 40 2.86 -0.95 -4.99
CA ILE A 40 1.57 -0.45 -4.51
C ILE A 40 1.52 1.03 -4.86
N ARG A 41 0.48 1.43 -5.60
CA ARG A 41 0.22 2.83 -5.92
C ARG A 41 -0.56 3.45 -4.77
N VAL A 42 -0.01 4.49 -4.17
CA VAL A 42 -0.62 5.20 -3.04
C VAL A 42 -0.86 6.65 -3.44
N LEU A 43 -2.10 7.11 -3.34
CA LEU A 43 -2.41 8.53 -3.40
C LEU A 43 -2.23 9.13 -2.00
N THR A 44 -1.22 9.96 -1.84
CA THR A 44 -0.94 10.63 -0.57
C THR A 44 -1.93 11.76 -0.31
N SER A 45 -2.09 12.16 0.95
CA SER A 45 -2.94 13.29 1.35
C SER A 45 -2.54 14.65 0.73
N LEU A 46 -1.35 14.74 0.14
CA LEU A 46 -0.88 15.91 -0.61
C LEU A 46 -1.29 15.88 -2.10
N GLY A 47 -2.10 14.90 -2.52
CA GLY A 47 -2.50 14.71 -3.92
C GLY A 47 -1.37 14.18 -4.82
N ARG A 48 -0.31 13.60 -4.24
CA ARG A 48 0.80 13.00 -5.00
C ARG A 48 0.71 11.49 -5.03
N LEU A 49 0.94 10.90 -6.19
CA LEU A 49 1.07 9.45 -6.35
C LEU A 49 2.48 9.00 -5.94
N VAL A 50 2.53 7.94 -5.15
CA VAL A 50 3.75 7.28 -4.68
C VAL A 50 3.67 5.81 -5.04
N PHE A 51 4.77 5.27 -5.54
CA PHE A 51 4.93 3.84 -5.79
C PHE A 51 5.83 3.26 -4.70
N ALA A 52 5.29 2.34 -3.90
CA ALA A 52 5.99 1.77 -2.76
C ALA A 52 5.82 0.25 -2.73
N ARG A 53 6.80 -0.45 -2.17
CA ARG A 53 6.66 -1.87 -1.86
C ARG A 53 5.94 -2.06 -0.53
N ALA A 54 5.41 -3.26 -0.31
CA ALA A 54 4.71 -3.62 0.93
C ALA A 54 5.51 -3.31 2.21
N ASN A 55 6.84 -3.51 2.20
CA ASN A 55 7.71 -3.23 3.36
C ASN A 55 7.98 -1.74 3.60
N SER A 56 7.57 -0.87 2.68
CA SER A 56 7.68 0.58 2.78
C SER A 56 6.38 1.25 3.25
N LEU A 57 5.34 0.46 3.58
CA LEU A 57 4.02 0.93 3.97
C LEU A 57 3.58 0.27 5.29
N ALA A 58 2.84 1.02 6.10
CA ALA A 58 2.11 0.49 7.25
C ALA A 58 0.61 0.77 7.09
N LEU A 59 -0.25 -0.20 7.37
CA LEU A 59 -1.70 0.01 7.41
C LEU A 59 -2.06 0.92 8.58
N THR A 60 -2.89 1.93 8.34
CA THR A 60 -3.29 2.91 9.36
C THR A 60 -4.75 2.80 9.75
N SER A 61 -5.60 2.22 8.90
CA SER A 61 -6.96 1.87 9.26
C SER A 61 -7.44 0.73 8.37
N ARG A 62 -7.90 -0.36 8.98
CA ARG A 62 -8.82 -1.30 8.34
C ARG A 62 -10.20 -0.85 8.79
N GLU A 63 -10.92 -0.09 7.98
CA GLU A 63 -12.35 0.03 8.23
C GLU A 63 -12.93 -1.39 8.11
N ARG A 64 -13.32 -1.97 9.25
CA ARG A 64 -14.25 -3.10 9.26
C ARG A 64 -15.57 -2.53 8.77
N SER A 65 -15.82 -2.62 7.47
CA SER A 65 -17.19 -2.60 6.98
C SER A 65 -17.87 -3.84 7.59
N SER A 66 -18.67 -3.59 8.62
CA SER A 66 -19.48 -4.57 9.33
C SER A 66 -20.74 -4.91 8.56
#